data_AF-A0A6A3HJQ3-F1
#
_entry.id   AF-A0A6A3HJQ3-F1
#
_cell.length_a   1.000
_cell.length_b   1.000
_cell.length_c   1.000
_cell.angle_alpha   90.00
_cell.angle_beta   90.00
_cell.angle_gamma   90.00
#
_symmetry.space_group_name_H-M   'P 1'
#
loop_
_entity.id
_entity.type
_entity.pdbx_description
1 polymer ?
#
loop_
_entity_poly.entity_id
_entity_poly.type
_entity_poly.pdbx_seq_one_letter_code
_entity_poly.pdbx_strand_id
1 'polypeptide(L)'
;MYAEYQKLMKPIRFSYIGSGYQTEEKTKDIMLKWAMAKRRFADVKQSLGLTGLSGQQLTEHVNYEALQLFKGFDSVFGVPYIDFRY
;
A
#
# COMPACT_ATOMS: atom_id res chain seq x y z
N MET A 1 -11.12 -30.74 14.06
CA MET A 1 -10.01 -29.90 14.57
C MET A 1 -9.39 -28.99 13.49
N TYR A 2 -9.15 -29.45 12.25
CA TYR A 2 -8.51 -28.62 11.21
C TYR A 2 -9.39 -27.54 10.54
N ALA A 3 -10.72 -27.68 10.56
CA ALA A 3 -11.64 -26.76 9.87
C ALA A 3 -11.84 -25.40 10.58
N GLU A 4 -11.61 -25.34 11.90
CA GLU A 4 -11.76 -24.09 12.68
C GLU A 4 -10.57 -23.14 12.50
N TYR A 5 -9.35 -23.67 12.35
CA TYR A 5 -8.17 -22.88 12.02
C TYR A 5 -8.27 -22.19 10.65
N GLN A 6 -8.86 -22.86 9.66
CA GLN A 6 -9.11 -22.25 8.34
C GLN A 6 -10.12 -21.09 8.39
N LYS A 7 -11.02 -21.08 9.38
CA LYS A 7 -11.96 -19.96 9.63
C LYS A 7 -11.28 -18.75 10.30
N LEU A 8 -10.25 -18.98 11.11
CA LEU A 8 -9.40 -17.95 11.73
C LEU A 8 -8.37 -17.37 10.74
N MET A 9 -7.91 -18.17 9.77
CA MET A 9 -7.01 -17.80 8.69
C MET A 9 -7.74 -17.39 7.41
N LYS A 10 -8.87 -16.66 7.49
CA LYS A 10 -9.34 -15.95 6.28
C LYS A 10 -8.18 -15.09 5.80
N PRO A 11 -7.76 -15.14 4.52
CA PRO A 11 -6.71 -14.26 4.04
C PRO A 11 -7.19 -12.86 4.32
N ILE A 12 -6.52 -12.17 5.25
CA ILE A 12 -6.86 -10.80 5.63
C ILE A 12 -6.57 -9.98 4.38
N ARG A 13 -7.61 -9.76 3.57
CA ARG A 13 -7.52 -9.04 2.30
C ARG A 13 -7.25 -7.58 2.66
N PHE A 14 -5.99 -7.20 2.63
CA PHE A 14 -5.56 -5.87 3.01
C PHE A 14 -5.44 -4.95 1.79
N SER A 15 -4.86 -5.46 0.71
CA SER A 15 -4.73 -4.73 -0.54
C SER A 15 -4.86 -5.69 -1.73
N TYR A 16 -5.24 -5.18 -2.90
CA TYR A 16 -5.25 -5.91 -4.17
C TYR A 16 -4.09 -5.41 -5.05
N ILE A 17 -3.04 -6.20 -5.17
CA ILE A 17 -1.82 -5.82 -5.89
C ILE A 17 -1.55 -6.84 -7.00
N GLY A 18 -1.38 -6.35 -8.23
CA GLY A 18 -1.19 -7.20 -9.40
C GLY A 18 -2.45 -8.01 -9.69
N SER A 19 -2.38 -9.33 -9.55
CA SER A 19 -3.46 -10.26 -9.89
C SER A 19 -4.27 -10.77 -8.68
N GLY A 20 -3.99 -10.31 -7.45
CA GLY A 20 -4.64 -10.88 -6.27
C GLY A 20 -4.56 -10.06 -4.99
N TYR A 21 -5.41 -10.46 -4.03
CA TYR A 21 -5.40 -9.91 -2.68
C TYR A 21 -4.15 -10.35 -1.90
N GLN A 22 -3.58 -9.40 -1.17
CA GLN A 22 -2.41 -9.57 -0.32
C GLN A 22 -2.79 -9.38 1.14
N THR A 23 -2.03 -10.03 2.03
CA THR A 23 -2.10 -9.78 3.47
C THR A 23 -1.46 -8.45 3.84
N GLU A 24 -1.74 -7.94 5.05
CA GLU A 24 -1.13 -6.71 5.55
C GLU A 24 0.40 -6.82 5.62
N GLU A 25 0.92 -7.92 6.16
CA GLU A 25 2.36 -8.18 6.25
C GLU A 25 3.02 -8.17 4.87
N LYS A 26 2.41 -8.85 3.89
CA LYS A 26 2.94 -8.89 2.53
C LYS A 26 2.88 -7.51 1.87
N THR A 27 1.81 -6.76 2.13
CA THR A 27 1.67 -5.39 1.64
C THR A 27 2.77 -4.49 2.21
N LYS A 28 3.04 -4.57 3.52
CA LYS A 28 4.11 -3.82 4.18
C LYS A 28 5.48 -4.14 3.58
N ASP A 29 5.81 -5.41 3.38
CA ASP A 29 7.08 -5.84 2.73
C ASP A 29 7.22 -5.26 1.31
N ILE A 30 6.15 -5.30 0.51
CA ILE A 30 6.17 -4.73 -0.86
C ILE A 30 6.36 -3.21 -0.81
N MET A 31 5.59 -2.51 0.01
CA MET A 31 5.69 -1.05 0.13
C MET A 31 7.06 -0.61 0.66
N LEU A 32 7.61 -1.34 1.63
CA LEU A 32 8.95 -1.12 2.15
C LEU A 32 10.01 -1.29 1.06
N LYS A 33 9.96 -2.38 0.29
CA LYS A 33 10.88 -2.61 -0.83
C LYS A 33 10.79 -1.52 -1.88
N TRP A 34 9.60 -1.04 -2.19
CA TRP A 34 9.41 0.06 -3.14
C TRP A 34 9.98 1.38 -2.61
N ALA A 35 9.80 1.67 -1.32
CA ALA A 35 10.35 2.87 -0.68
C ALA A 35 11.88 2.83 -0.64
N MET A 36 12.47 1.70 -0.25
CA MET A 36 13.92 1.48 -0.28
C MET A 36 14.50 1.61 -1.69
N ALA A 37 13.76 1.18 -2.71
CA ALA A 37 14.12 1.32 -4.11
C ALA A 37 13.90 2.75 -4.67
N LYS A 38 13.44 3.70 -3.83
CA LYS A 38 13.11 5.09 -4.22
C LYS A 38 12.18 5.15 -5.43
N ARG A 39 11.20 4.24 -5.49
CA ARG A 39 10.19 4.27 -6.56
C ARG A 39 9.43 5.60 -6.52
N ARG A 40 9.16 6.16 -7.70
CA ARG A 40 8.39 7.41 -7.78
C ARG A 40 6.96 7.16 -7.31
N PHE A 41 6.42 8.11 -6.56
CA PHE A 41 5.06 8.05 -6.03
C PHE A 41 3.99 7.79 -7.13
N ALA A 42 4.18 8.37 -8.32
CA ALA A 42 3.30 8.17 -9.47
C ALA A 42 3.27 6.70 -9.94
N ASP A 43 4.43 6.04 -10.02
CA ASP A 43 4.55 4.64 -10.45
C ASP A 43 3.92 3.68 -9.43
N VAL A 44 4.00 4.03 -8.14
CA VAL A 44 3.34 3.30 -7.05
C VAL A 44 1.83 3.46 -7.15
N LYS A 45 1.31 4.68 -7.35
CA LYS A 45 -0.13 4.90 -7.60
C LYS A 45 -0.62 4.09 -8.79
N GLN A 46 0.16 4.04 -9.88
CA GLN A 46 -0.18 3.22 -11.05
C GLN A 46 -0.21 1.74 -10.72
N SER A 47 0.80 1.23 -10.02
CA SER A 47 0.88 -0.19 -9.61
C SER A 47 -0.27 -0.60 -8.68
N LEU A 48 -0.80 0.34 -7.90
CA LEU A 48 -1.94 0.15 -7.00
C LEU A 48 -3.30 0.44 -7.67
N GLY A 49 -3.35 0.79 -8.95
CA GLY A 49 -4.59 1.12 -9.65
C GLY A 49 -5.26 2.42 -9.18
N LEU A 50 -4.51 3.31 -8.52
CA LEU A 50 -5.01 4.57 -7.95
C LEU A 50 -4.83 5.78 -8.90
N THR A 51 -4.50 5.52 -10.16
CA THR A 51 -4.27 6.58 -11.15
C THR A 51 -5.59 7.26 -11.48
N GLY A 52 -5.58 8.61 -11.52
CA GLY A 52 -6.78 9.39 -11.78
C GLY A 52 -7.76 9.50 -10.61
N LEU A 53 -7.57 8.75 -9.52
CA LEU A 53 -8.42 8.84 -8.32
C LEU A 53 -7.98 10.01 -7.42
N SER A 54 -8.97 10.72 -6.88
CA SER A 54 -8.80 11.86 -5.97
C SER A 54 -9.94 11.96 -4.96
N GLY A 55 -9.74 12.74 -3.89
CA GLY A 55 -10.76 12.97 -2.86
C GLY A 55 -11.31 11.66 -2.28
N GLN A 56 -12.64 11.58 -2.17
CA GLN A 56 -13.35 10.43 -1.62
C GLN A 56 -13.07 9.12 -2.39
N GLN A 57 -12.97 9.19 -3.71
CA GLN A 57 -12.70 8.00 -4.55
C GLN A 57 -11.35 7.37 -4.24
N LEU A 58 -10.37 8.19 -3.84
CA LEU A 58 -9.05 7.70 -3.46
C LEU A 58 -9.09 7.07 -2.07
N THR A 59 -9.75 7.71 -1.11
CA THR A 59 -9.78 7.26 0.30
C THR A 59 -10.60 5.99 0.51
N GLU A 60 -11.63 5.76 -0.30
CA GLU A 60 -12.47 4.56 -0.22
C GLU A 60 -11.91 3.36 -0.99
N HIS A 61 -10.84 3.54 -1.78
CA HIS A 61 -10.27 2.47 -2.57
C HIS A 61 -9.54 1.44 -1.70
N VAL A 62 -9.66 0.15 -2.03
CA VAL A 62 -9.05 -0.98 -1.29
C VAL A 62 -7.52 -0.89 -1.13
N ASN A 63 -6.86 -0.13 -2.01
CA ASN A 63 -5.40 0.07 -1.99
C ASN A 63 -4.96 1.38 -1.34
N TYR A 64 -5.89 2.16 -0.79
CA TYR A 64 -5.56 3.44 -0.15
C TYR A 64 -4.59 3.26 1.01
N GLU A 65 -4.86 2.30 1.88
CA GLU A 65 -3.99 1.98 3.04
C GLU A 65 -2.58 1.55 2.60
N ALA A 66 -2.46 0.79 1.51
CA ALA A 66 -1.16 0.43 0.93
C ALA A 66 -0.38 1.67 0.46
N LEU A 67 -1.06 2.64 -0.14
CA LEU A 67 -0.44 3.91 -0.55
C LEU A 67 0.04 4.73 0.66
N GLN A 68 -0.71 4.73 1.77
CA GLN A 68 -0.31 5.41 3.00
C GLN A 68 0.91 4.75 3.65
N LEU A 69 0.96 3.41 3.69
CA LEU A 69 2.14 2.67 4.14
C LEU A 69 3.37 3.03 3.32
N PHE A 70 3.25 3.07 1.99
CA PHE A 70 4.33 3.49 1.12
C PHE A 70 4.82 4.90 1.46
N LYS A 71 3.93 5.88 1.60
CA LYS A 71 4.30 7.25 2.00
C LYS A 71 5.03 7.29 3.34
N GLY A 72 4.57 6.50 4.31
CA GLY A 72 5.21 6.40 5.63
C GLY A 72 6.65 5.89 5.51
N PHE A 73 6.86 4.79 4.77
CA PHE A 73 8.20 4.25 4.55
C PHE A 73 9.08 5.19 3.71
N ASP A 74 8.55 5.73 2.61
CA ASP A 74 9.26 6.67 1.74
C ASP A 74 9.72 7.91 2.52
N SER A 75 8.91 8.43 3.44
CA SER A 75 9.32 9.49 4.36
C SER A 75 10.48 9.06 5.26
N VAL A 76 10.42 7.86 5.86
CA VAL A 76 11.50 7.35 6.74
C VAL A 76 12.82 7.17 6.00
N PHE A 77 12.80 6.69 4.75
CA PHE A 77 14.00 6.47 3.93
C PHE A 77 14.38 7.67 3.06
N GLY A 78 13.54 8.72 3.04
CA GLY A 78 13.56 9.76 2.01
C GLY A 78 13.83 11.19 2.48
N VAL A 79 14.03 11.49 3.76
CA VAL A 79 14.37 12.88 4.17
C VAL A 79 15.87 13.09 4.45
N PRO A 80 16.42 14.27 4.10
CA PRO A 80 15.75 15.57 4.21
C PRO A 80 15.61 16.34 2.90
N TYR A 81 14.46 17.00 2.68
CA TYR A 81 14.34 18.48 2.56
C TYR A 81 12.98 18.92 1.97
N ILE A 82 12.33 19.82 2.73
CA ILE A 82 11.37 20.89 2.38
C ILE A 82 9.90 20.51 2.14
N ASP A 83 9.12 20.80 3.18
CA ASP A 83 7.67 20.99 3.20
C ASP A 83 7.30 22.15 2.25
N PHE A 84 6.59 21.85 1.17
CA PHE A 84 5.82 22.85 0.44
C PHE A 84 4.33 22.50 0.59
N ARG A 85 3.76 23.00 1.68
CA ARG A 85 2.33 23.28 1.73
C ARG A 85 2.01 24.34 0.67
N TYR A 86 1.03 24.04 -0.18
CA TYR A 86 0.17 25.02 -0.83
C TYR A 86 -1.27 24.62 -0.53
#